data_AF-A0A1V9ZBS9-F1
#
_entry.id   AF-A0A1V9ZBS9-F1
#
_cell.length_a   1.000
_cell.length_b   1.000
_cell.length_c   1.000
_cell.angle_alpha   90.00
_cell.angle_beta   90.00
_cell.angle_gamma   90.00
#
_symmetry.space_group_name_H-M   'P 1'
#
loop_
_entity.id
_entity.type
_entity.pdbx_description
1 polymer ?
#
loop_
_entity_poly.entity_id
_entity_poly.type
_entity_poly.pdbx_seq_one_letter_code
_entity_poly.pdbx_strand_id
1 'polypeptide(L)'
;MSKDNVEGVVQKLVRQVLHDEERDYLILREVIALNLLIQTLIPVDLWHFGILLEWNLTSPSPDGQFSIENLIKFVRTCSQEEKDMQHPTPTYFKHVKEAKSLFATWQVITHNIQQDKGFERIVSWITAILRENALIDHQIQSIGDCDYIHIECIRHFEVVFNWNQVPWIQAIEFQANANGFTVIEFFLPLPSIIDFIREFLRAWVDQLERYKIVNREKT
;
A
#
# COMPACT_ATOMS: atom_id res chain seq x y z
N MET A 1 -21.37 3.11 25.60
CA MET A 1 -20.15 2.41 26.05
C MET A 1 -19.03 2.65 25.05
N SER A 2 -17.95 3.29 25.51
CA SER A 2 -16.58 3.29 24.98
C SER A 2 -16.31 3.77 23.53
N LYS A 3 -16.21 5.10 23.33
CA LYS A 3 -15.36 5.67 22.24
C LYS A 3 -13.85 5.63 22.59
N ASP A 4 -13.53 5.44 23.87
CA ASP A 4 -12.18 5.58 24.44
C ASP A 4 -11.31 4.33 24.31
N ASN A 5 -11.89 3.12 24.12
CA ASN A 5 -11.09 1.88 24.08
C ASN A 5 -10.32 1.68 22.76
N VAL A 6 -10.94 1.96 21.60
CA VAL A 6 -10.28 1.73 20.29
C VAL A 6 -9.04 2.60 20.14
N GLU A 7 -9.14 3.87 20.50
CA GLU A 7 -8.04 4.82 20.39
C GLU A 7 -6.90 4.47 21.36
N GLY A 8 -7.20 4.19 22.62
CA GLY A 8 -6.19 3.76 23.59
C GLY A 8 -5.48 2.47 23.19
N VAL A 9 -6.21 1.51 22.61
CA VAL A 9 -5.61 0.27 22.08
C VAL A 9 -4.73 0.55 20.88
N VAL A 10 -5.21 1.29 19.87
CA VAL A 10 -4.42 1.63 18.68
C VAL A 10 -3.15 2.38 19.07
N GLN A 11 -3.25 3.41 19.91
CA GLN A 11 -2.07 4.15 20.39
C GLN A 11 -1.08 3.25 21.13
N LYS A 12 -1.57 2.33 21.96
CA LYS A 12 -0.71 1.36 22.66
C LYS A 12 0.03 0.43 21.71
N LEU A 13 -0.62 -0.03 20.63
CA LEU A 13 0.01 -0.88 19.63
C LEU A 13 0.99 -0.11 18.76
N VAL A 14 0.63 1.12 18.37
CA VAL A 14 1.49 2.01 17.59
C VAL A 14 2.80 2.30 18.33
N ARG A 15 2.75 2.59 19.64
CA ARG A 15 3.97 2.78 20.46
C ARG A 15 4.92 1.57 20.48
N GLN A 16 4.45 0.37 20.13
CA GLN A 16 5.31 -0.82 20.08
C GLN A 16 6.09 -0.93 18.77
N VAL A 17 5.65 -0.25 17.72
CA VAL A 17 6.26 -0.34 16.37
C VAL A 17 6.85 0.98 15.90
N LEU A 18 6.45 2.10 16.50
CA LEU A 18 6.94 3.43 16.16
C LEU A 18 8.35 3.62 16.74
N HIS A 19 9.32 3.81 15.87
CA HIS A 19 10.74 3.93 16.28
C HIS A 19 11.11 5.34 16.76
N ASP A 20 10.31 6.34 16.38
CA ASP A 20 10.51 7.75 16.72
C ASP A 20 9.20 8.29 17.31
N GLU A 21 9.17 8.49 18.62
CA GLU A 21 7.97 8.87 19.38
C GLU A 21 7.47 10.29 19.06
N GLU A 22 8.25 11.11 18.34
CA GLU A 22 7.83 12.45 17.93
C GLU A 22 7.00 12.47 16.63
N ARG A 23 6.97 11.37 15.87
CA ARG A 23 6.17 11.25 14.63
C ARG A 23 4.70 10.90 14.90
N ASP A 24 3.80 11.55 14.17
CA ASP A 24 2.35 11.31 14.19
C ASP A 24 1.85 10.38 13.06
N TYR A 25 2.79 9.74 12.35
CA TYR A 25 2.53 8.82 11.25
C TYR A 25 3.45 7.60 11.30
N LEU A 26 2.99 6.53 10.65
CA LEU A 26 3.75 5.30 10.42
C LEU A 26 4.29 5.27 8.99
N ILE A 27 5.38 4.55 8.81
CA ILE A 27 5.86 4.11 7.49
C ILE A 27 5.51 2.64 7.24
N LEU A 28 5.72 2.17 6.01
CA LEU A 28 5.23 0.87 5.57
C LEU A 28 5.79 -0.29 6.41
N ARG A 29 7.08 -0.27 6.79
CA ARG A 29 7.63 -1.32 7.67
C ARG A 29 6.93 -1.37 9.03
N GLU A 30 6.58 -0.20 9.58
CA GLU A 30 5.91 -0.09 10.88
C GLU A 30 4.45 -0.52 10.76
N VAL A 31 3.80 -0.23 9.63
CA VAL A 31 2.48 -0.77 9.27
C VAL A 31 2.52 -2.30 9.17
N ILE A 32 3.55 -2.86 8.54
CA ILE A 32 3.73 -4.32 8.42
C ILE A 32 3.87 -4.95 9.81
N ALA A 33 4.72 -4.37 10.67
CA ALA A 33 4.89 -4.81 12.05
C ALA A 33 3.59 -4.67 12.87
N LEU A 34 2.84 -3.58 12.66
CA LEU A 34 1.58 -3.33 13.35
C LEU A 34 0.50 -4.33 12.96
N ASN A 35 0.41 -4.73 11.69
CA ASN A 35 -0.57 -5.72 11.21
C ASN A 35 -0.46 -7.03 12.01
N LEU A 36 0.76 -7.48 12.31
CA LEU A 36 0.99 -8.69 13.11
C LEU A 36 0.35 -8.58 14.51
N LEU A 37 0.42 -7.40 15.12
CA LEU A 37 -0.19 -7.15 16.42
C LEU A 37 -1.72 -7.03 16.30
N ILE A 38 -2.22 -6.33 15.28
CA ILE A 38 -3.66 -6.06 15.08
C ILE A 38 -4.42 -7.32 14.68
N GLN A 39 -3.85 -8.24 13.89
CA GLN A 39 -4.52 -9.47 13.48
C GLN A 39 -5.00 -10.32 14.66
N THR A 40 -4.39 -10.16 15.84
CA THR A 40 -4.83 -10.82 17.08
C THR A 40 -6.10 -10.22 17.69
N LEU A 41 -6.47 -9.00 17.28
CA LEU A 41 -7.59 -8.21 17.81
C LEU A 41 -8.72 -8.04 16.79
N ILE A 42 -8.37 -7.90 15.51
CA ILE A 42 -9.30 -7.66 14.41
C ILE A 42 -8.89 -8.58 13.25
N PRO A 43 -9.78 -9.43 12.73
CA PRO A 43 -9.43 -10.43 11.73
C PRO A 43 -9.39 -9.85 10.31
N VAL A 44 -8.84 -8.66 10.11
CA VAL A 44 -8.68 -8.01 8.79
C VAL A 44 -7.20 -8.04 8.40
N ASP A 45 -6.90 -8.37 7.14
CA ASP A 45 -5.52 -8.31 6.66
C ASP A 45 -5.21 -6.92 6.07
N LEU A 46 -4.43 -6.14 6.82
CA LEU A 46 -4.06 -4.77 6.44
C LEU A 46 -2.96 -4.72 5.36
N TRP A 47 -2.35 -5.84 4.99
CA TRP A 47 -1.30 -5.85 3.96
C TRP A 47 -1.84 -5.64 2.55
N HIS A 48 -3.14 -5.79 2.31
CA HIS A 48 -3.71 -5.56 0.99
C HIS A 48 -3.58 -4.09 0.58
N PHE A 49 -2.99 -3.85 -0.59
CA PHE A 49 -2.83 -2.52 -1.18
C PHE A 49 -4.12 -1.68 -1.12
N GLY A 50 -5.28 -2.28 -1.43
CA GLY A 50 -6.54 -1.55 -1.38
C GLY A 50 -6.94 -1.07 0.02
N ILE A 51 -6.61 -1.85 1.06
CA ILE A 51 -6.84 -1.47 2.45
C ILE A 51 -5.92 -0.31 2.86
N LEU A 52 -4.65 -0.37 2.46
CA LEU A 52 -3.68 0.71 2.71
C LEU A 52 -4.11 2.02 2.04
N LEU A 53 -4.64 1.94 0.82
CA LEU A 53 -5.17 3.10 0.12
C LEU A 53 -6.42 3.65 0.82
N GLU A 54 -7.37 2.79 1.19
CA GLU A 54 -8.58 3.21 1.93
C GLU A 54 -8.24 3.91 3.24
N TRP A 55 -7.28 3.38 4.00
CA TRP A 55 -6.75 4.03 5.20
C TRP A 55 -6.22 5.44 4.87
N ASN A 56 -5.50 5.62 3.76
CA ASN A 56 -4.91 6.91 3.41
C ASN A 56 -5.91 7.91 2.78
N LEU A 57 -7.01 7.44 2.17
CA LEU A 57 -7.95 8.29 1.42
C LEU A 57 -8.85 9.18 2.28
N THR A 58 -8.94 8.97 3.60
CA THR A 58 -9.93 9.66 4.44
C THR A 58 -9.56 11.09 4.86
N SER A 59 -8.31 11.51 4.68
CA SER A 59 -7.82 12.85 5.03
C SER A 59 -6.50 13.11 4.27
N PRO A 60 -6.21 14.35 3.80
CA PRO A 60 -4.95 14.65 3.14
C PRO A 60 -3.77 14.41 4.09
N SER A 61 -3.15 13.23 3.98
CA SER A 61 -1.82 12.99 4.53
C SER A 61 -0.81 13.28 3.41
N PRO A 62 0.42 13.71 3.75
CA PRO A 62 1.49 13.72 2.77
C PRO A 62 1.64 12.34 2.12
N ASP A 63 1.89 12.32 0.81
CA ASP A 63 2.12 11.07 0.09
C ASP A 63 3.28 10.31 0.75
N GLY A 64 3.11 9.01 0.96
CA GLY A 64 4.13 8.17 1.60
C GLY A 64 3.97 7.94 3.10
N GLN A 65 3.08 8.69 3.78
CA GLN A 65 2.89 8.60 5.23
C GLN A 65 1.54 7.97 5.60
N PHE A 66 1.52 7.15 6.65
CA PHE A 66 0.30 6.53 7.20
C PHE A 66 -0.07 7.16 8.53
N SER A 67 -0.93 8.19 8.49
CA SER A 67 -1.39 8.90 9.69
C SER A 67 -2.02 7.97 10.73
N ILE A 68 -1.59 8.11 11.99
CA ILE A 68 -2.15 7.37 13.13
C ILE A 68 -3.62 7.76 13.36
N GLU A 69 -3.96 9.04 13.14
CA GLU A 69 -5.35 9.50 13.23
C GLU A 69 -6.25 8.78 12.23
N ASN A 70 -5.78 8.65 10.98
CA ASN A 70 -6.51 7.92 9.95
C ASN A 70 -6.65 6.43 10.28
N LEU A 71 -5.67 5.84 10.98
CA LEU A 71 -5.76 4.45 11.42
C LEU A 71 -6.89 4.28 12.45
N ILE A 72 -6.94 5.17 13.43
CA ILE A 72 -7.98 5.16 14.47
C ILE A 72 -9.36 5.29 13.82
N LYS A 73 -9.50 6.19 12.84
CA LYS A 73 -10.75 6.34 12.06
C LYS A 73 -11.09 5.06 11.30
N PHE A 74 -10.13 4.50 10.56
CA PHE A 74 -10.33 3.28 9.79
C PHE A 74 -10.76 2.10 10.67
N VAL A 75 -10.08 1.87 11.79
CA VAL A 75 -10.41 0.81 12.75
C VAL A 75 -11.79 1.01 13.38
N ARG A 76 -12.15 2.26 13.72
CA ARG A 76 -13.50 2.59 14.22
C ARG A 76 -14.57 2.25 13.19
N THR A 77 -14.34 2.62 11.93
CA THR A 77 -15.25 2.29 10.83
C THR A 77 -15.38 0.78 10.67
N CYS A 78 -14.27 0.04 10.62
CA CYS A 78 -14.29 -1.42 10.50
C CYS A 78 -15.05 -2.08 11.65
N SER A 79 -14.80 -1.65 12.89
CA SER A 79 -15.51 -2.18 14.07
C SER A 79 -17.01 -1.90 14.04
N GLN A 80 -17.42 -0.78 13.45
CA GLN A 80 -18.84 -0.45 13.29
C GLN A 80 -19.47 -1.28 12.17
N GLU A 81 -18.82 -1.36 11.00
CA GLU A 81 -19.27 -2.17 9.86
C GLU A 81 -19.43 -3.66 10.24
N GLU A 82 -18.51 -4.21 11.04
CA GLU A 82 -18.58 -5.59 11.53
C GLU A 82 -19.79 -5.81 12.45
N LYS A 83 -20.12 -4.85 13.32
CA LYS A 83 -21.30 -4.91 14.20
C LYS A 83 -22.61 -4.82 13.43
N ASP A 84 -22.62 -4.08 12.34
CA ASP A 84 -23.81 -3.85 11.52
C ASP A 84 -24.05 -5.02 10.52
N MET A 85 -23.10 -5.94 10.37
CA MET A 85 -23.26 -7.11 9.51
C MET A 85 -24.22 -8.16 10.10
N GLN A 86 -25.15 -8.63 9.27
CA GLN A 86 -26.12 -9.69 9.62
C GLN A 86 -25.50 -11.08 9.73
N HIS A 87 -24.33 -11.30 9.11
CA HIS A 87 -23.58 -12.56 9.19
C HIS A 87 -22.30 -12.34 10.02
N PRO A 88 -22.33 -12.63 11.33
CA PRO A 88 -21.27 -12.24 12.27
C PRO A 88 -20.00 -13.11 12.17
N THR A 89 -19.79 -13.84 11.07
CA THR A 89 -18.60 -14.68 10.91
C THR A 89 -17.41 -13.79 10.53
N PRO A 90 -16.35 -13.72 11.35
CA PRO A 90 -15.29 -12.74 11.12
C PRO A 90 -14.52 -12.96 9.81
N THR A 91 -14.42 -14.20 9.33
CA THR A 91 -13.87 -14.54 8.01
C THR A 91 -14.67 -13.95 6.85
N TYR A 92 -16.00 -13.85 6.99
CA TYR A 92 -16.83 -13.25 5.94
C TYR A 92 -16.63 -11.73 5.87
N PHE A 93 -16.60 -11.07 7.02
CA PHE A 93 -16.30 -9.63 7.12
C PHE A 93 -14.94 -9.30 6.49
N LYS A 94 -13.90 -10.07 6.83
CA LYS A 94 -12.55 -9.96 6.25
C LYS A 94 -12.57 -9.94 4.71
N HIS A 95 -13.08 -11.01 4.10
CA HIS A 95 -13.06 -11.14 2.64
C HIS A 95 -13.89 -10.08 1.93
N VAL A 96 -15.05 -9.72 2.50
CA VAL A 96 -15.88 -8.64 1.95
C VAL A 96 -15.14 -7.30 2.01
N LYS A 97 -14.43 -7.01 3.11
CA LYS A 97 -13.68 -5.77 3.25
C LYS A 97 -12.52 -5.69 2.26
N GLU A 98 -11.68 -6.73 2.20
CA GLU A 98 -10.57 -6.82 1.25
C GLU A 98 -11.03 -6.63 -0.20
N ALA A 99 -12.10 -7.33 -0.59
CA ALA A 99 -12.67 -7.22 -1.93
C ALA A 99 -13.19 -5.80 -2.22
N LYS A 100 -13.89 -5.18 -1.26
CA LYS A 100 -14.40 -3.80 -1.41
C LYS A 100 -13.27 -2.80 -1.55
N SER A 101 -12.22 -2.88 -0.75
CA SER A 101 -11.11 -1.93 -0.77
C SER A 101 -10.28 -2.07 -2.06
N LEU A 102 -10.05 -3.31 -2.52
CA LEU A 102 -9.43 -3.55 -3.83
C LEU A 102 -10.29 -3.02 -4.98
N PHE A 103 -11.61 -3.21 -4.92
CA PHE A 103 -12.53 -2.69 -5.92
C PHE A 103 -12.58 -1.16 -5.94
N ALA A 104 -12.66 -0.51 -4.77
CA ALA A 104 -12.62 0.95 -4.67
C ALA A 104 -11.31 1.53 -5.23
N THR A 105 -10.20 0.85 -4.97
CA THR A 105 -8.88 1.20 -5.51
C THR A 105 -8.85 1.08 -7.03
N TRP A 106 -9.38 -0.02 -7.56
CA TRP A 106 -9.57 -0.19 -9.01
C TRP A 106 -10.47 0.91 -9.59
N GLN A 107 -11.55 1.28 -8.92
CA GLN A 107 -12.39 2.40 -9.33
C GLN A 107 -11.57 3.69 -9.38
N VAL A 108 -10.75 4.01 -8.39
CA VAL A 108 -9.89 5.22 -8.43
C VAL A 108 -8.95 5.20 -9.65
N ILE A 109 -8.33 4.05 -9.96
CA ILE A 109 -7.48 3.90 -11.16
C ILE A 109 -8.29 4.17 -12.43
N THR A 110 -9.50 3.62 -12.50
CA THR A 110 -10.32 3.59 -13.73
C THR A 110 -11.28 4.77 -13.89
N HIS A 111 -11.60 5.52 -12.83
CA HIS A 111 -12.58 6.61 -12.87
C HIS A 111 -12.12 7.80 -13.73
N ASN A 112 -10.89 7.78 -14.25
CA ASN A 112 -10.34 8.77 -15.18
C ASN A 112 -9.56 8.11 -16.33
N ILE A 113 -10.05 7.01 -16.90
CA ILE A 113 -9.41 6.29 -18.02
C ILE A 113 -9.01 7.21 -19.19
N GLN A 114 -9.78 8.28 -19.45
CA GLN A 114 -9.48 9.20 -20.56
C GLN A 114 -8.31 10.16 -20.30
N GLN A 115 -7.80 10.28 -19.07
CA GLN A 115 -6.75 11.25 -18.71
C GLN A 115 -5.55 10.64 -17.97
N ASP A 116 -5.54 9.32 -17.71
CA ASP A 116 -4.48 8.60 -16.97
C ASP A 116 -4.18 9.13 -15.55
N LYS A 117 -4.98 10.09 -15.06
CA LYS A 117 -4.75 10.80 -13.79
C LYS A 117 -4.90 9.91 -12.56
N GLY A 118 -5.85 8.97 -12.59
CA GLY A 118 -6.09 8.05 -11.47
C GLY A 118 -4.96 7.04 -11.32
N PHE A 119 -4.50 6.51 -12.45
CA PHE A 119 -3.38 5.58 -12.52
C PHE A 119 -2.07 6.23 -12.06
N GLU A 120 -1.68 7.37 -12.66
CA GLU A 120 -0.44 8.05 -12.28
C GLU A 120 -0.46 8.61 -10.85
N ARG A 121 -1.65 8.95 -10.31
CA ARG A 121 -1.79 9.28 -8.89
C ARG A 121 -1.41 8.11 -7.99
N ILE A 122 -1.84 6.89 -8.33
CA ILE A 122 -1.50 5.70 -7.55
C ILE A 122 -0.01 5.37 -7.67
N VAL A 123 0.55 5.44 -8.88
CA VAL A 123 1.99 5.23 -9.08
C VAL A 123 2.80 6.24 -8.26
N SER A 124 2.39 7.51 -8.28
CA SER A 124 3.03 8.57 -7.49
C SER A 124 2.94 8.29 -5.98
N TRP A 125 1.79 7.85 -5.50
CA TRP A 125 1.59 7.49 -4.09
C TRP A 125 2.48 6.31 -3.66
N ILE A 126 2.53 5.23 -4.46
CA ILE A 126 3.41 4.06 -4.20
C ILE A 126 4.88 4.51 -4.19
N THR A 127 5.27 5.36 -5.15
CA THR A 127 6.63 5.90 -5.24
C THR A 127 6.99 6.73 -4.02
N ALA A 128 6.06 7.55 -3.53
CA ALA A 128 6.25 8.35 -2.32
C ALA A 128 6.40 7.46 -1.07
N ILE A 129 5.59 6.40 -0.93
CA ILE A 129 5.77 5.40 0.14
C ILE A 129 7.17 4.79 0.07
N LEU A 130 7.60 4.34 -1.11
CA LEU A 130 8.92 3.73 -1.26
C LEU A 130 10.03 4.70 -0.86
N ARG A 131 9.97 5.95 -1.31
CA ARG A 131 10.96 6.98 -0.97
C ARG A 131 10.97 7.29 0.52
N GLU A 132 9.81 7.47 1.15
CA GLU A 132 9.71 7.78 2.57
C GLU A 132 10.32 6.66 3.44
N ASN A 133 10.02 5.40 3.11
CA ASN A 133 10.61 4.24 3.81
C ASN A 133 12.13 4.20 3.61
N ALA A 134 12.59 4.40 2.38
CA ALA A 134 14.01 4.36 2.06
C ALA A 134 14.79 5.50 2.73
N LEU A 135 14.21 6.70 2.83
CA LEU A 135 14.82 7.85 3.50
C LEU A 135 15.01 7.60 5.00
N ILE A 136 13.97 7.12 5.68
CA ILE A 136 14.00 6.87 7.12
C ILE A 136 15.00 5.75 7.49
N ASP A 137 15.19 4.74 6.63
CA ASP A 137 16.15 3.65 6.85
C ASP A 137 17.54 3.87 6.25
N HIS A 138 17.80 5.04 5.67
CA HIS A 138 19.05 5.29 4.92
C HIS A 138 19.30 4.24 3.81
N GLN A 139 18.23 3.77 3.18
CA GLN A 139 18.18 2.78 2.10
C GLN A 139 18.02 3.42 0.71
N ILE A 140 18.37 4.69 0.57
CA ILE A 140 18.37 5.46 -0.68
C ILE A 140 19.75 6.06 -0.95
N GLN A 141 20.21 5.98 -2.20
CA GLN A 141 21.45 6.59 -2.67
C GLN A 141 21.17 7.41 -3.94
N SER A 142 21.63 8.65 -3.98
CA SER A 142 21.50 9.50 -5.18
C SER A 142 22.82 9.55 -5.93
N ILE A 143 22.82 9.15 -7.20
CA ILE A 143 23.98 9.15 -8.09
C ILE A 143 23.63 9.94 -9.35
N GLY A 144 24.23 11.12 -9.48
CA GLY A 144 23.79 12.11 -10.46
C GLY A 144 22.34 12.52 -10.18
N ASP A 145 21.49 12.45 -11.21
CA ASP A 145 20.07 12.79 -11.12
C ASP A 145 19.16 11.57 -10.87
N CYS A 146 19.75 10.41 -10.50
CA CYS A 146 19.02 9.17 -10.29
C CYS A 146 19.13 8.70 -8.83
N ASP A 147 17.98 8.43 -8.23
CA ASP A 147 17.91 7.76 -6.94
C ASP A 147 17.93 6.25 -7.13
N TYR A 148 18.63 5.56 -6.23
CA TYR A 148 18.71 4.11 -6.14
C TYR A 148 18.17 3.67 -4.79
N ILE A 149 17.29 2.67 -4.80
CA ILE A 149 16.62 2.15 -3.60
C ILE A 149 17.13 0.75 -3.29
N HIS A 150 17.45 0.51 -2.03
CA HIS A 150 17.90 -0.80 -1.57
C HIS A 150 16.78 -1.84 -1.71
N ILE A 151 17.14 -3.06 -2.12
CA ILE A 151 16.17 -4.15 -2.35
C ILE A 151 15.30 -4.45 -1.13
N GLU A 152 15.85 -4.34 0.10
CA GLU A 152 15.10 -4.60 1.33
C GLU A 152 13.96 -3.59 1.54
N CYS A 153 14.11 -2.34 1.10
CA CYS A 153 13.01 -1.39 1.12
C CYS A 153 11.89 -1.80 0.17
N ILE A 154 12.25 -2.32 -1.01
CA ILE A 154 11.32 -2.77 -2.05
C ILE A 154 10.60 -4.04 -1.62
N ARG A 155 11.25 -4.92 -0.84
CA ARG A 155 10.63 -6.15 -0.30
C ARG A 155 9.38 -5.90 0.54
N HIS A 156 9.22 -4.73 1.15
CA HIS A 156 7.96 -4.39 1.82
C HIS A 156 6.78 -4.44 0.84
N PHE A 157 6.99 -4.08 -0.43
CA PHE A 157 5.99 -4.16 -1.48
C PHE A 157 5.77 -5.58 -2.02
N GLU A 158 6.77 -6.47 -1.89
CA GLU A 158 6.60 -7.90 -2.19
C GLU A 158 5.48 -8.51 -1.35
N VAL A 159 5.38 -8.11 -0.08
CA VAL A 159 4.31 -8.53 0.84
C VAL A 159 2.97 -7.89 0.47
N VAL A 160 2.95 -6.57 0.26
CA VAL A 160 1.72 -5.80 0.02
C VAL A 160 1.04 -6.16 -1.30
N PHE A 161 1.83 -6.38 -2.35
CA PHE A 161 1.33 -6.72 -3.68
C PHE A 161 1.43 -8.21 -4.01
N ASN A 162 1.88 -9.03 -3.06
CA ASN A 162 2.06 -10.47 -3.23
C ASN A 162 2.94 -10.80 -4.45
N TRP A 163 4.11 -10.16 -4.54
CA TRP A 163 5.11 -10.41 -5.61
C TRP A 163 6.00 -11.62 -5.36
N ASN A 164 5.71 -12.43 -4.33
CA ASN A 164 6.48 -13.62 -3.97
C ASN A 164 6.67 -14.63 -5.13
N GLN A 165 5.76 -14.66 -6.10
CA GLN A 165 5.86 -15.50 -7.31
C GLN A 165 6.36 -14.75 -8.54
N VAL A 166 6.64 -13.45 -8.42
CA VAL A 166 7.10 -12.59 -9.52
C VAL A 166 8.61 -12.41 -9.39
N PRO A 167 9.41 -12.67 -10.44
CA PRO A 167 10.85 -12.42 -10.44
C PRO A 167 11.13 -10.91 -10.59
N TRP A 168 10.65 -10.11 -9.64
CA TRP A 168 10.59 -8.65 -9.73
C TRP A 168 11.99 -8.02 -9.73
N ILE A 169 12.95 -8.58 -8.98
CA ILE A 169 14.35 -8.10 -8.97
C ILE A 169 14.93 -8.21 -10.39
N GLN A 170 14.84 -9.40 -10.99
CA GLN A 170 15.38 -9.64 -12.33
C GLN A 170 14.67 -8.80 -13.39
N ALA A 171 13.36 -8.59 -13.25
CA ALA A 171 12.59 -7.74 -14.17
C ALA A 171 13.06 -6.28 -14.10
N ILE A 172 13.29 -5.74 -12.89
CA ILE A 172 13.77 -4.38 -12.71
C ILE A 172 15.22 -4.24 -13.19
N GLU A 173 16.10 -5.20 -12.88
CA GLU A 173 17.49 -5.19 -13.36
C GLU A 173 17.58 -5.26 -14.89
N PHE A 174 16.76 -6.10 -15.52
CA PHE A 174 16.68 -6.18 -16.97
C PHE A 174 16.26 -4.85 -17.59
N GLN A 175 15.22 -4.22 -17.04
CA GLN A 175 14.74 -2.90 -17.48
C GLN A 175 15.78 -1.79 -17.22
N ALA A 176 16.46 -1.85 -16.08
CA ALA A 176 17.53 -0.90 -15.72
C ALA A 176 18.67 -0.96 -16.74
N ASN A 177 19.15 -2.16 -17.06
CA ASN A 177 20.19 -2.36 -18.06
C ASN A 177 19.75 -1.91 -19.46
N ALA A 178 18.51 -2.20 -19.86
CA ALA A 178 17.95 -1.78 -21.14
C ALA A 178 17.89 -0.25 -21.28
N ASN A 179 17.65 0.46 -20.17
CA ASN A 179 17.59 1.93 -20.11
C ASN A 179 18.95 2.59 -19.83
N GLY A 180 20.04 1.80 -19.77
CA GLY A 180 21.39 2.32 -19.56
C GLY A 180 21.70 2.74 -18.12
N PHE A 181 20.90 2.31 -17.13
CA PHE A 181 21.22 2.51 -15.72
C PHE A 181 22.29 1.52 -15.27
N THR A 182 23.13 1.94 -14.32
CA THR A 182 24.12 1.07 -13.70
C THR A 182 23.46 0.30 -12.56
N VAL A 183 23.44 -1.03 -12.61
CA VAL A 183 22.98 -1.83 -11.46
C VAL A 183 24.06 -1.81 -10.38
N ILE A 184 23.67 -1.43 -9.17
CA ILE A 184 24.55 -1.35 -8.00
C ILE A 184 24.18 -2.52 -7.09
N GLU A 185 25.17 -3.10 -6.41
CA GLU A 185 24.95 -4.24 -5.53
C GLU A 185 23.83 -3.93 -4.52
N PHE A 186 22.73 -4.69 -4.58
CA PHE A 186 21.53 -4.52 -3.73
C PHE A 186 20.74 -3.22 -3.92
N PHE A 187 21.06 -2.38 -4.91
CA PHE A 187 20.42 -1.09 -5.15
C PHE A 187 19.87 -1.02 -6.58
N LEU A 188 18.57 -0.74 -6.70
CA LEU A 188 17.86 -0.65 -7.98
C LEU A 188 17.49 0.80 -8.30
N PRO A 189 17.63 1.25 -9.56
CA PRO A 189 17.32 2.62 -9.95
C PRO A 189 15.81 2.88 -9.85
N LEU A 190 15.44 3.94 -9.13
CA LEU A 190 14.06 4.34 -8.90
C LEU A 190 13.23 4.47 -10.18
N PRO A 191 13.73 5.03 -11.30
CA PRO A 191 12.97 5.05 -12.56
C PRO A 191 12.54 3.66 -13.04
N SER A 192 13.41 2.66 -12.95
CA SER A 192 13.08 1.27 -13.34
C SER A 192 12.11 0.61 -12.37
N ILE A 193 12.17 0.95 -11.08
CA ILE A 193 11.18 0.48 -10.09
C ILE A 193 9.79 1.07 -10.43
N ILE A 194 9.73 2.36 -10.75
CA ILE A 194 8.49 3.04 -11.14
C ILE A 194 7.89 2.40 -12.40
N ASP A 195 8.72 2.13 -13.41
CA ASP A 195 8.27 1.45 -14.63
C ASP A 195 7.71 0.05 -14.32
N PHE A 196 8.38 -0.72 -13.46
CA PHE A 196 7.87 -2.02 -13.02
C PHE A 196 6.51 -1.90 -12.31
N ILE A 197 6.35 -0.93 -11.39
CA ILE A 197 5.08 -0.68 -10.70
C ILE A 197 3.97 -0.34 -11.70
N ARG A 198 4.26 0.48 -12.71
CA ARG A 198 3.31 0.82 -13.77
C ARG A 198 2.85 -0.43 -14.52
N GLU A 199 3.79 -1.23 -15.00
CA GLU A 199 3.46 -2.44 -15.76
C GLU A 199 2.72 -3.47 -14.90
N PHE A 200 3.08 -3.61 -13.63
CA PHE A 200 2.35 -4.46 -12.68
C PHE A 200 0.89 -4.00 -12.52
N LEU A 201 0.66 -2.70 -12.28
CA LEU A 201 -0.70 -2.16 -12.11
C LEU A 201 -1.52 -2.27 -13.40
N ARG A 202 -0.91 -2.05 -14.57
CA ARG A 202 -1.58 -2.25 -15.88
C ARG A 202 -2.01 -3.70 -16.05
N ALA A 203 -1.09 -4.65 -15.83
CA ALA A 203 -1.40 -6.07 -15.92
C ALA A 203 -2.51 -6.48 -14.93
N TRP A 204 -2.49 -5.93 -13.72
CA TRP A 204 -3.53 -6.17 -12.72
C TRP A 204 -4.91 -5.67 -13.18
N VAL A 205 -4.98 -4.43 -13.70
CA VAL A 205 -6.22 -3.86 -14.26
C VAL A 205 -6.74 -4.70 -15.43
N ASP A 206 -5.86 -5.09 -16.37
CA ASP A 206 -6.22 -5.94 -17.50
C ASP A 206 -6.82 -7.29 -17.07
N GLN A 207 -6.30 -7.91 -16.01
CA GLN A 207 -6.86 -9.14 -15.48
C GLN A 207 -8.27 -8.93 -14.94
N LEU A 208 -8.50 -7.86 -14.17
CA LEU A 208 -9.83 -7.54 -13.63
C LEU A 208 -10.86 -7.31 -14.74
N GLU A 209 -10.45 -6.66 -15.84
CA GLU A 209 -11.30 -6.49 -17.03
C GLU A 209 -11.67 -7.83 -17.68
N ARG A 210 -10.70 -8.74 -17.85
CA ARG A 210 -10.93 -10.07 -18.44
C ARG A 210 -11.94 -10.90 -17.65
N TYR A 211 -11.96 -10.77 -16.33
CA TYR A 211 -12.92 -11.47 -15.48
C TYR A 211 -14.32 -10.85 -15.48
N LYS A 212 -14.58 -9.82 -16.30
CA LYS A 212 -15.87 -9.11 -16.37
C LYS A 212 -16.37 -8.63 -15.00
N ILE A 213 -15.43 -8.33 -14.11
CA ILE A 213 -15.69 -7.55 -12.89
C ILE A 213 -16.11 -6.11 -13.28
N VAL A 214 -16.08 -5.80 -14.59
CA VAL A 214 -16.37 -4.52 -15.21
C VAL A 214 -17.60 -4.61 -16.10
N ASN A 215 -18.62 -3.80 -15.81
CA ASN A 215 -19.55 -3.31 -16.82
C ASN A 215 -18.89 -2.07 -17.45
N ARG A 216 -18.22 -2.23 -18.59
CA ARG A 216 -18.05 -1.07 -19.47
C ARG A 216 -19.43 -0.78 -20.02
N GLU A 217 -20.06 0.32 -19.61
CA GLU A 217 -21.09 0.90 -20.45
C GLU A 217 -20.41 1.18 -21.79
N LYS A 218 -20.78 0.38 -22.79
CA LYS A 218 -20.32 0.57 -24.16
C LYS A 218 -20.79 1.96 -24.56
N THR A 219 -19.84 2.89 -24.64
CA THR A 219 -20.04 4.14 -25.36
C THR A 219 -20.01 3.87 -26.85
#